data_AF-A0A2V5YFL8-F1
#
_entry.id   AF-A0A2V5YFL8-F1
#
_cell.length_a   1.000
_cell.length_b   1.000
_cell.length_c   1.000
_cell.angle_alpha   90.00
_cell.angle_beta   90.00
_cell.angle_gamma   90.00
#
_symmetry.space_group_name_H-M   'P 1'
#
loop_
_entity.id
_entity.type
_entity.pdbx_description
1 polymer ?
#
loop_
_entity_poly.entity_id
_entity_poly.type
_entity_poly.pdbx_seq_one_letter_code
_entity_poly.pdbx_strand_id
1 'polypeptide(L)'
;MAAVKKQSFLQLLFAGVLLALVGSCATTPRSGSAALVGTWTNSLGTVWTMKADGTFNVVNPKRHIWGTYTVAGDTVTIQETGGKTAKGCKGPG
;
A
#
# COMPACT_ATOMS: atom_id res chain seq x y z
N MET A 1 -15.88 14.71 -52.01
CA MET A 1 -14.76 14.18 -51.19
C MET A 1 -15.16 14.26 -49.72
N ALA A 2 -15.81 13.23 -49.17
CA ALA A 2 -16.28 13.23 -47.78
C ALA A 2 -16.25 11.80 -47.21
N ALA A 3 -15.04 11.29 -46.98
CA ALA A 3 -14.81 9.99 -46.35
C ALA A 3 -13.55 10.02 -45.48
N VAL A 4 -13.34 11.10 -44.73
CA VAL A 4 -12.35 11.17 -43.64
C VAL A 4 -13.06 11.83 -42.46
N LYS A 5 -13.73 11.04 -41.61
CA LYS A 5 -14.10 11.51 -40.25
C LYS A 5 -14.55 10.42 -39.28
N LYS A 6 -15.18 9.34 -39.75
CA LYS A 6 -15.72 8.29 -38.84
C LYS A 6 -14.66 7.30 -38.35
N GLN A 7 -13.75 6.85 -39.22
CA GLN A 7 -12.72 5.86 -38.88
C GLN A 7 -11.66 6.41 -37.92
N SER A 8 -11.27 7.68 -38.08
CA SER A 8 -10.32 8.36 -37.18
C SER A 8 -10.92 8.63 -35.79
N PHE A 9 -12.22 8.97 -35.72
CA PHE A 9 -12.90 9.18 -34.44
C PHE A 9 -13.04 7.89 -33.62
N LEU A 10 -13.33 6.76 -34.28
CA LEU A 10 -13.41 5.46 -33.62
C LEU A 10 -12.06 5.03 -33.03
N GLN A 11 -10.97 5.25 -33.76
CA GLN A 11 -9.60 4.96 -33.31
C GLN A 11 -9.20 5.82 -32.10
N LEU A 12 -9.57 7.11 -32.11
CA LEU A 12 -9.35 8.01 -30.98
C LEU A 12 -10.10 7.57 -29.72
N LEU A 13 -11.36 7.17 -29.86
CA LEU A 13 -12.14 6.61 -28.73
C LEU A 13 -11.50 5.35 -28.18
N PHE A 14 -11.11 4.42 -29.06
CA PHE A 14 -10.49 3.17 -28.64
C PHE A 14 -9.15 3.40 -27.94
N ALA A 15 -8.32 4.31 -28.48
CA ALA A 15 -7.06 4.72 -27.87
C ALA A 15 -7.27 5.39 -26.50
N GLY A 16 -8.30 6.24 -26.37
CA GLY A 16 -8.66 6.86 -25.09
C GLY A 16 -9.09 5.84 -24.04
N VAL A 17 -9.90 4.86 -24.43
CA VAL A 17 -10.31 3.75 -23.55
C VAL A 17 -9.13 2.89 -23.14
N LEU A 18 -8.22 2.56 -24.08
CA LEU A 18 -6.98 1.84 -23.78
C LEU A 18 -6.08 2.60 -22.80
N LEU A 19 -5.90 3.91 -22.99
CA LEU A 19 -5.12 4.74 -22.06
C LEU A 19 -5.76 4.81 -20.68
N ALA A 20 -7.10 4.90 -20.60
CA ALA A 20 -7.80 4.88 -19.32
C ALA A 20 -7.66 3.52 -18.60
N LEU A 21 -7.75 2.41 -19.34
CA LEU A 21 -7.58 1.05 -18.81
C LEU A 21 -6.14 0.77 -18.36
N VAL A 22 -5.13 1.29 -19.08
CA VAL A 22 -3.72 1.14 -18.70
C VAL A 22 -3.36 2.08 -17.55
N GLY A 23 -3.92 3.29 -17.53
CA GLY A 23 -3.72 4.27 -16.46
C GLY A 23 -4.35 3.88 -15.12
N SER A 24 -5.43 3.09 -15.14
CA SER A 24 -6.06 2.59 -13.91
C SER A 24 -5.24 1.51 -13.19
N CYS A 25 -4.28 0.88 -13.87
CA CYS A 25 -3.54 -0.26 -13.34
C CYS A 25 -2.35 0.13 -12.43
N ALA A 26 -1.99 1.41 -12.31
CA ALA A 26 -0.75 1.81 -11.61
C ALA A 26 -0.87 3.06 -10.72
N THR A 27 -2.05 3.34 -10.14
CA THR A 27 -2.18 4.41 -9.13
C THR A 27 -1.98 3.86 -7.72
N THR A 28 -0.78 3.33 -7.43
CA THR A 28 -0.43 2.95 -6.07
C THR A 28 -0.32 4.22 -5.21
N PRO A 29 -1.02 4.30 -4.06
CA PRO A 29 -0.86 5.41 -3.14
C PRO A 29 0.61 5.58 -2.78
N ARG A 30 1.14 6.80 -2.92
CA ARG A 30 2.56 7.09 -2.71
C ARG A 30 2.88 7.58 -1.30
N SER A 31 1.84 7.88 -0.51
CA SER A 31 1.95 8.46 0.83
C SER A 31 0.74 8.06 1.70
N GLY A 32 0.87 8.25 3.01
CA GLY A 32 -0.20 7.98 3.97
C GLY A 32 -0.44 6.48 4.22
N SER A 33 -1.48 6.17 4.99
CA SER A 33 -1.78 4.80 5.42
C SER A 33 -1.99 3.84 4.26
N ALA A 34 -2.65 4.29 3.18
CA ALA A 34 -2.94 3.48 2.01
C ALA A 34 -1.69 3.00 1.26
N ALA A 35 -0.57 3.72 1.37
CA ALA A 35 0.71 3.31 0.79
C ALA A 35 1.39 2.17 1.57
N LEU A 36 1.03 2.00 2.85
CA LEU A 36 1.59 1.00 3.76
C LEU A 36 0.74 -0.27 3.84
N VAL A 37 -0.55 -0.24 3.48
CA VAL A 37 -1.42 -1.41 3.58
C VAL A 37 -0.89 -2.55 2.71
N GLY A 38 -0.75 -3.73 3.31
CA GLY A 38 -0.26 -4.92 2.64
C GLY A 38 0.69 -5.74 3.51
N THR A 39 1.35 -6.70 2.85
CA THR A 39 2.34 -7.57 3.48
C THR A 39 3.73 -7.22 2.96
N TRP A 40 4.65 -6.97 3.89
CA TRP A 40 6.02 -6.56 3.64
C TRP A 40 6.96 -7.54 4.32
N THR A 41 8.03 -7.95 3.65
CA THR A 41 9.06 -8.80 4.24
C THR A 41 10.37 -8.05 4.23
N ASN A 42 10.99 -7.89 5.40
CA ASN A 42 12.31 -7.27 5.48
C ASN A 42 13.43 -8.26 5.14
N SER A 43 14.66 -7.77 5.00
CA SER A 43 15.84 -8.58 4.68
C SER A 43 16.17 -9.67 5.72
N LEU A 44 15.61 -9.59 6.92
CA LEU A 44 15.74 -10.58 7.99
C LEU A 44 14.65 -11.65 7.95
N GLY A 45 13.75 -11.61 6.96
CA GLY A 45 12.61 -12.53 6.83
C GLY A 45 11.49 -12.27 7.83
N THR A 46 11.48 -11.11 8.50
CA THR A 46 10.36 -10.70 9.35
C THR A 46 9.24 -10.16 8.48
N VAL A 47 8.05 -10.74 8.64
CA VAL A 47 6.86 -10.40 7.86
C VAL A 47 6.03 -9.39 8.65
N TRP A 48 5.74 -8.27 8.02
CA TRP A 48 4.87 -7.21 8.52
C TRP A 48 3.58 -7.22 7.70
N THR A 49 2.45 -7.24 8.37
CA THR A 49 1.13 -7.08 7.75
C THR A 49 0.50 -5.82 8.30
N MET A 50 0.38 -4.79 7.48
CA MET A 50 -0.29 -3.53 7.79
C MET A 50 -1.69 -3.57 7.20
N LYS A 51 -2.71 -3.31 8.03
CA LYS A 51 -4.11 -3.39 7.61
C LYS A 51 -4.72 -1.99 7.46
N ALA A 52 -5.70 -1.88 6.57
CA ALA A 52 -6.40 -0.62 6.31
C ALA A 52 -7.17 -0.06 7.52
N ASP A 53 -7.46 -0.89 8.53
CA ASP A 53 -8.10 -0.50 9.78
C ASP A 53 -7.14 0.17 10.79
N GLY A 54 -5.87 0.38 10.42
CA GLY A 54 -4.85 0.96 11.30
C GLY A 54 -4.24 -0.03 12.27
N THR A 55 -4.47 -1.35 12.10
CA THR A 55 -3.80 -2.39 12.88
C THR A 55 -2.62 -3.01 12.12
N PHE A 56 -1.66 -3.55 12.85
CA PHE A 56 -0.53 -4.28 12.27
C PHE A 56 -0.28 -5.60 13.01
N ASN A 57 0.33 -6.53 12.28
CA ASN A 57 0.90 -7.76 12.84
C ASN A 57 2.33 -7.93 12.31
N VAL A 58 3.23 -8.39 13.17
CA VAL A 58 4.60 -8.76 12.82
C VAL A 58 4.83 -10.22 13.18
N VAL A 59 5.32 -10.99 12.21
CA VAL A 59 5.60 -12.42 12.35
C VAL A 59 7.07 -12.67 12.07
N ASN A 60 7.73 -13.29 13.03
CA ASN A 60 9.08 -13.84 12.91
C ASN A 60 9.07 -15.24 13.55
N PRO A 61 9.88 -16.21 13.09
CA PRO A 61 9.97 -17.55 13.67
C PRO A 61 9.97 -17.63 15.22
N LYS A 62 10.47 -16.61 15.92
CA LYS A 62 10.58 -16.60 17.39
C LYS A 62 9.55 -15.70 18.09
N ARG A 63 8.86 -14.80 17.38
CA ARG A 63 8.07 -13.72 17.97
C ARG A 63 6.92 -13.30 17.07
N HIS A 64 5.80 -13.01 17.70
CA HIS A 64 4.65 -12.36 17.10
C HIS A 64 4.35 -11.09 17.90
N ILE A 65 4.16 -9.97 17.21
CA ILE A 65 3.83 -8.66 17.78
C ILE A 65 2.62 -8.11 17.02
N TRP A 66 1.72 -7.41 17.70
CA TRP A 66 0.58 -6.78 17.07
C TRP A 66 0.19 -5.50 17.81
N GLY A 67 -0.53 -4.63 17.11
CA GLY A 67 -1.01 -3.38 17.69
C GLY A 67 -1.64 -2.47 16.65
N THR A 68 -1.55 -1.17 16.91
CA THR A 68 -2.07 -0.12 16.04
C THR A 68 -0.96 0.75 15.49
N TYR A 69 -1.22 1.43 14.38
CA TYR A 69 -0.29 2.38 13.80
C TYR A 69 -1.02 3.62 13.29
N THR A 70 -0.31 4.74 13.29
CA THR A 70 -0.74 5.99 12.65
C THR A 70 0.33 6.45 11.66
N VAL A 71 -0.09 7.22 10.65
CA VAL A 71 0.80 7.71 9.60
C VAL A 71 0.62 9.22 9.47
N ALA A 72 1.72 9.96 9.61
CA ALA A 72 1.79 11.40 9.40
C ALA A 72 2.87 11.69 8.35
N GLY A 73 2.45 11.98 7.12
CA GLY A 73 3.36 12.08 5.97
C GLY A 73 4.08 10.76 5.73
N ASP A 74 5.41 10.78 5.81
CA ASP A 74 6.29 9.61 5.67
C ASP A 74 6.67 8.98 7.01
N THR A 75 6.13 9.48 8.12
CA THR A 75 6.41 8.95 9.46
C THR A 75 5.31 8.00 9.91
N VAL A 76 5.70 6.80 10.34
CA VAL A 76 4.81 5.81 10.95
C VAL A 76 5.06 5.77 12.46
N THR A 77 4.00 5.91 13.25
CA THR A 77 4.03 5.68 14.71
C THR A 77 3.42 4.33 15.01
N ILE A 78 4.12 3.49 15.77
CA ILE A 78 3.70 2.13 16.11
C ILE A 78 3.32 2.07 17.58
N GLN A 79 2.10 1.65 17.89
CA GLN A 79 1.65 1.41 19.26
C GLN A 79 1.42 -0.09 19.45
N GLU A 80 2.32 -0.74 20.18
CA GLU A 80 2.14 -2.15 20.53
C GLU A 80 0.91 -2.33 21.44
N THR A 81 0.11 -3.36 21.17
CA THR A 81 -0.98 -3.78 22.06
C THR A 81 -0.72 -5.16 22.65
N GLY A 82 0.03 -6.04 21.96
CA GLY A 82 0.41 -7.33 22.53
C GLY A 82 1.47 -8.11 21.74
N GLY A 83 1.95 -9.19 22.35
CA GLY A 83 3.03 -10.02 21.83
C GLY A 83 4.29 -9.97 22.70
N LYS A 84 5.39 -10.55 22.20
CA LYS A 84 6.70 -10.43 22.87
C LYS A 84 7.39 -9.17 22.37
N THR A 85 7.17 -8.04 23.05
CA THR A 85 7.80 -6.73 22.77
C THR A 85 9.21 -6.89 22.23
N ALA A 86 9.46 -6.23 21.09
CA ALA A 86 10.78 -6.23 20.50
C ALA A 86 11.79 -5.70 21.54
N LYS A 87 12.87 -6.43 21.77
CA LYS A 87 13.84 -6.10 22.82
C LYS A 87 14.44 -4.72 22.50
N GLY A 88 14.12 -3.70 23.29
CA GLY A 88 14.58 -2.32 23.07
C GLY A 88 13.49 -1.33 22.66
N CYS A 89 12.29 -1.79 22.29
CA CYS A 89 11.13 -0.93 22.08
C CYS A 89 10.42 -0.72 23.43
N LYS A 90 10.74 0.39 24.11
CA LYS A 90 10.01 0.87 25.28
C LYS A 90 9.75 2.36 25.10
N GLY A 91 8.51 2.74 24.91
CA GLY A 91 8.12 4.14 24.72
C GLY A 91 6.64 4.27 24.39
N PRO A 92 6.08 5.49 24.46
CA PRO A 92 4.71 5.76 24.03
C PRO A 92 4.52 5.64 22.51
N GLY A 93 5.59 5.39 21.74
CA GLY A 93 5.61 5.12 20.30
C GLY A 93 6.99 4.64 19.85
#